data_AF-A0A3C0UA75-F1
#
_entry.id   AF-A0A3C0UA75-F1
#
_cell.length_a   1.000
_cell.length_b   1.000
_cell.length_c   1.000
_cell.angle_alpha   90.00
_cell.angle_beta   90.00
_cell.angle_gamma   90.00
#
_symmetry.space_group_name_H-M   'P 1'
#
loop_
_entity.id
_entity.type
_entity.pdbx_description
1 polymer ?
#
loop_
_entity_poly.entity_id
_entity_poly.type
_entity_poly.pdbx_seq_one_letter_code
_entity_poly.pdbx_strand_id
1 'polypeptide(L)' 'VPEGVEGEVPYRGPLNAVLYQMIGGLHQSMFYIGAHNIAEMPERGKFIRITDAGLRESHPHDIVMTAEAPNYSGRQ' A
#
# COMPACT_ATOMS: atom_id res chain seq x y z
N VAL A 1 -16.76 16.59 -24.12
CA VAL A 1 -16.64 16.90 -22.67
C VAL A 1 -15.33 16.29 -22.20
N PRO A 2 -14.45 17.01 -21.48
CA PRO A 2 -13.23 16.41 -20.95
C PRO A 2 -13.55 15.48 -19.76
N GLU A 3 -12.95 14.29 -19.76
CA GLU A 3 -13.09 13.26 -18.71
C GLU A 3 -11.80 13.08 -17.87
N GLY A 4 -10.81 13.96 -18.08
CA GLY A 4 -9.48 13.85 -17.48
C GLY A 4 -8.87 15.20 -17.08
N VAL A 5 -7.82 15.11 -16.27
CA VAL A 5 -6.98 16.22 -15.81
C VAL A 5 -5.52 15.92 -16.15
N GLU A 6 -4.71 16.97 -16.30
CA GLU A 6 -3.26 16.87 -16.49
C GLU A 6 -2.55 17.26 -15.19
N GLY A 7 -1.39 16.64 -14.90
CA GLY A 7 -0.61 16.92 -13.71
C GLY A 7 0.72 16.18 -13.68
N GLU A 8 1.59 16.58 -12.77
CA GLU A 8 2.92 15.99 -12.57
C GLU A 8 2.93 15.05 -11.36
N VAL A 9 3.77 14.02 -11.42
CA VAL A 9 3.99 13.08 -10.32
C VAL A 9 5.49 12.87 -10.09
N PRO A 10 5.94 12.59 -8.85
CA PRO A 10 7.35 12.35 -8.57
C PRO A 10 7.89 11.14 -9.34
N TYR A 11 9.13 11.25 -9.82
CA TYR A 11 9.86 10.12 -10.38
C TYR A 11 10.07 9.03 -9.31
N ARG A 12 9.73 7.78 -9.64
CA ARG A 12 9.76 6.64 -8.70
C ARG A 12 10.93 5.68 -8.92
N GLY A 13 11.91 6.05 -9.74
CA GLY A 13 13.02 5.17 -10.08
C GLY A 13 12.67 4.14 -11.17
N PRO A 14 13.51 3.11 -11.35
CA PRO A 14 13.29 2.08 -12.35
C PRO A 14 12.13 1.15 -11.96
N LEU A 15 11.42 0.63 -12.97
CA LEU A 15 10.23 -0.19 -12.79
C LEU A 15 10.45 -1.41 -11.86
N ASN A 16 11.60 -2.06 -11.96
CA ASN A 16 11.92 -3.23 -11.15
C ASN A 16 11.94 -2.93 -9.65
N ALA A 17 12.39 -1.74 -9.25
CA ALA A 17 12.41 -1.33 -7.84
C ALA A 17 10.99 -1.15 -7.28
N VAL A 18 10.09 -0.58 -8.09
CA VAL A 18 8.66 -0.42 -7.73
C VAL A 18 7.97 -1.78 -7.62
N LEU A 19 8.17 -2.64 -8.63
CA LEU A 19 7.57 -3.98 -8.64
C LEU A 19 8.06 -4.84 -7.48
N TYR A 20 9.33 -4.71 -7.08
CA TYR A 20 9.87 -5.43 -5.92
C TYR A 20 9.08 -5.11 -4.65
N GLN A 21 8.77 -3.83 -4.39
CA GLN A 21 7.98 -3.42 -3.24
C GLN A 21 6.52 -3.89 -3.33
N MET A 22 5.91 -3.82 -4.52
CA MET A 22 4.52 -4.27 -4.73
C MET A 22 4.36 -5.77 -4.51
N ILE A 23 5.27 -6.58 -5.07
CA ILE A 23 5.28 -8.04 -4.89
C ILE A 23 5.58 -8.39 -3.43
N GLY A 24 6.53 -7.70 -2.79
CA GLY A 24 6.81 -7.87 -1.37
C GLY A 24 5.57 -7.64 -0.50
N GLY A 25 4.84 -6.54 -0.74
CA GLY A 25 3.59 -6.25 -0.05
C GLY A 25 2.52 -7.33 -0.26
N LEU A 26 2.33 -7.78 -1.51
CA LEU A 26 1.39 -8.86 -1.82
C LEU A 26 1.74 -10.17 -1.10
N HIS A 27 3.01 -10.55 -1.07
CA HIS A 27 3.48 -11.74 -0.35
C HIS A 27 3.24 -11.62 1.16
N GLN A 28 3.49 -10.45 1.75
CA GLN A 28 3.19 -10.22 3.18
C GLN A 28 1.69 -10.32 3.45
N SER A 29 0.83 -9.75 2.60
CA SER A 29 -0.62 -9.89 2.74
C SER A 29 -1.09 -11.34 2.66
N MET A 30 -0.55 -12.13 1.71
CA MET A 30 -0.83 -13.57 1.61
C MET A 30 -0.37 -14.33 2.85
N PHE A 31 0.80 -14.00 3.40
CA PHE A 31 1.31 -14.59 4.63
C PHE A 31 0.38 -14.34 5.83
N TYR A 32 -0.08 -13.10 6.03
CA TYR A 32 -0.96 -12.75 7.16
C TYR A 32 -2.28 -13.52 7.18
N ILE A 33 -2.81 -13.91 6.01
CA ILE A 33 -4.07 -14.65 5.89
C ILE A 33 -3.86 -16.15 5.61
N GLY A 34 -2.60 -16.61 5.54
CA GLY A 34 -2.25 -18.01 5.24
C GLY A 34 -2.63 -18.47 3.83
N ALA A 35 -2.59 -17.58 2.84
CA ALA A 35 -2.81 -17.92 1.43
C ALA A 35 -1.49 -18.30 0.74
N HIS A 36 -1.49 -19.40 -0.03
CA HIS A 36 -0.28 -19.83 -0.76
C HIS A 36 -0.17 -19.20 -2.16
N ASN A 37 -1.28 -18.66 -2.67
CA ASN A 37 -1.36 -18.01 -3.97
C ASN A 37 -2.52 -16.99 -3.98
N ILE A 38 -2.60 -16.19 -5.04
CA ILE A 38 -3.61 -15.13 -5.18
C ILE A 38 -5.03 -15.69 -5.22
N ALA A 39 -5.24 -16.87 -5.83
CA ALA A 39 -6.56 -17.48 -5.96
C ALA A 39 -7.17 -17.90 -4.62
N GLU A 40 -6.33 -18.18 -3.60
CA GLU A 40 -6.79 -18.49 -2.24
C GLU A 40 -7.15 -17.23 -1.42
N MET A 41 -6.75 -16.04 -1.85
CA MET A 41 -6.97 -14.82 -1.07
C MET A 41 -8.46 -14.48 -0.87
N PRO A 42 -9.36 -14.62 -1.86
CA PRO A 42 -10.79 -14.37 -1.66
C PRO A 42 -11.44 -15.32 -0.65
N GLU A 43 -10.96 -16.56 -0.54
CA GLU A 43 -11.51 -17.57 0.36
C GLU A 43 -11.01 -17.40 1.80
N ARG A 44 -9.74 -16.99 1.96
CA ARG A 44 -9.07 -16.88 3.26
C ARG A 44 -9.16 -15.47 3.86
N GLY A 45 -9.19 -14.45 3.01
CA GLY A 45 -9.21 -13.05 3.40
C GLY A 45 -10.54 -12.65 4.01
N LYS A 46 -10.49 -11.83 5.08
CA LYS A 46 -11.67 -11.24 5.71
C LYS A 46 -11.47 -9.75 5.84
N PHE A 47 -12.41 -8.99 5.30
CA PHE A 47 -12.43 -7.54 5.45
C PHE A 47 -13.30 -7.14 6.63
N ILE A 48 -12.89 -6.08 7.31
CA ILE A 48 -13.69 -5.38 8.30
C ILE A 48 -13.78 -3.91 7.91
N ARG A 49 -14.89 -3.27 8.27
CA ARG A 49 -15.02 -1.82 8.11
C ARG A 49 -14.31 -1.12 9.26
N ILE A 50 -13.48 -0.14 8.93
CA ILE A 50 -12.82 0.75 9.90
C ILE A 50 -13.46 2.14 9.85
N THR A 51 -13.24 2.91 10.91
CA THR A 51 -13.63 4.33 11.01
C THR A 51 -12.50 5.23 10.49
N ASP A 52 -12.76 6.53 10.32
CA ASP A 52 -11.72 7.51 9.98
C ASP A 52 -10.63 7.60 11.05
N ALA A 53 -10.99 7.41 12.33
CA ALA A 53 -10.03 7.31 13.41
C ALA A 53 -9.13 6.08 13.24
N GLY A 54 -9.70 4.91 12.90
CA GLY A 54 -8.95 3.71 12.60
C GLY A 54 -8.07 3.84 11.35
N LEU A 55 -8.48 4.64 10.36
CA LEU A 55 -7.65 4.96 9.20
C LEU A 55 -6.42 5.77 9.60
N ARG A 56 -6.60 6.81 10.42
CA ARG A 56 -5.48 7.61 10.97
C ARG A 56 -4.55 6.74 11.80
N GLU A 57 -5.10 5.85 12.61
CA GLU A 57 -4.34 4.88 13.42
C GLU A 57 -3.54 3.90 12.55
N SER A 58 -4.09 3.46 11.42
CA SER A 58 -3.43 2.49 10.53
C SER A 58 -2.20 3.06 9.82
N HIS A 59 -2.15 4.38 9.60
CA HIS A 59 -0.98 5.07 9.08
C HIS A 59 -0.02 5.39 10.24
N PRO A 60 1.31 5.50 10.00
CA PRO A 60 2.22 6.04 11.00
C PRO A 60 1.74 7.42 11.47
N HIS A 61 1.57 7.56 12.78
CA HIS A 61 1.06 8.76 13.45
C HIS A 61 1.93 9.06 14.67
N ASP A 62 1.94 10.33 15.10
CA ASP A 62 2.67 10.82 16.27
C ASP A 62 4.20 10.57 16.24
N ILE A 63 4.78 10.50 15.04
CA ILE A 63 6.23 10.35 14.82
C ILE A 63 6.75 11.29 13.72
N VAL A 64 8.04 11.64 13.81
CA VAL A 64 8.75 12.33 12.72
C VAL A 64 9.45 11.29 11.86
N MET A 65 9.12 11.24 10.57
CA MET A 65 9.87 10.42 9.61
C MET A 65 11.23 11.06 9.34
N THR A 66 12.29 10.39 9.75
CA THR A 66 13.67 10.85 9.58
C THR A 66 14.38 10.22 8.38
N ALA A 67 13.75 9.20 7.78
CA ALA A 67 14.24 8.51 6.61
C ALA A 67 13.07 8.13 5.70
N GLU A 68 13.34 8.15 4.39
CA GLU A 68 12.37 7.76 3.36
C GLU A 68 12.17 6.24 3.35
N ALA A 69 10.90 5.81 3.38
CA ALA A 69 10.53 4.41 3.21
C ALA A 69 10.33 4.10 1.71
N PRO A 70 10.87 2.99 1.19
CA PRO A 70 10.78 2.68 -0.24
C PRO A 70 9.37 2.33 -0.72
N ASN A 71 8.46 1.99 0.20
CA ASN A 71 7.10 1.53 -0.06
C ASN A 71 6.02 2.35 0.68
N TYR A 72 6.39 3.43 1.35
CA TYR A 72 5.45 4.25 2.10
C TYR A 72 5.80 5.72 1.90
N SER A 73 4.93 6.45 1.20
CA SER A 73 4.96 7.91 1.17
C SER A 73 3.80 8.41 2.02
N GLY A 74 4.11 9.11 3.11
CA GLY A 74 3.09 9.85 3.85
C GLY A 74 2.39 10.80 2.89
N ARG A 75 1.05 10.80 2.89
CA ARG A 75 0.31 11.93 2.37
C ARG A 75 0.52 13.03 3.42
N GLN A 76 1.27 14.08 3.08
CA GLN A 76 1.13 15.34 3.82
C GLN A 76 -0.29 15.85 3.62
#